data_AF-A0A959EQP0-F1
#
_entry.id   AF-A0A959EQP0-F1
#
_cell.length_a   1.000
_cell.length_b   1.000
_cell.length_c   1.000
_cell.angle_alpha   90.00
_cell.angle_beta   90.00
_cell.angle_gamma   90.00
#
_symmetry.space_group_name_H-M   'P 1'
#
loop_
_entity.id
_entity.type
_entity.pdbx_description
1 polymer ?
#
loop_
_entity_poly.entity_id
_entity_poly.type
_entity_poly.pdbx_seq_one_letter_code
_entity_poly.pdbx_strand_id
1 'polypeptide(L)' 'QWNQRILEQIDDRTSVVLLSSAHWMNGLRFDLKAIGQRCREVGAKFLVDGTQSVGVLPIDVQDLHIDALICATYKWLLG' A
#
# COMPACT_ATOMS: atom_id res chain seq x y z
N GLN A 1 9.33 13.09 1.46
CA GLN A 1 10.56 12.54 0.85
C GLN A 1 10.36 11.10 0.39
N TRP A 2 9.94 10.16 1.24
CA TRP A 2 9.73 8.75 0.83
C TRP A 2 8.66 8.55 -0.24
N ASN A 3 7.47 9.15 -0.09
CA ASN A 3 6.40 9.03 -1.11
C ASN A 3 6.87 9.48 -2.50
N GLN A 4 7.51 10.64 -2.59
CA GLN A 4 8.04 11.16 -3.84
C GLN A 4 9.07 10.19 -4.47
N ARG A 5 10.03 9.69 -3.68
CA ARG A 5 11.03 8.73 -4.18
C ARG A 5 10.39 7.43 -4.67
N ILE A 6 9.35 6.94 -4.01
CA ILE A 6 8.62 5.74 -4.46
C ILE A 6 7.94 6.02 -5.81
N LEU A 7 7.22 7.14 -5.92
CA LEU A 7 6.51 7.52 -7.14
C LEU A 7 7.46 7.67 -8.34
N GLU A 8 8.63 8.27 -8.13
CA GLU A 8 9.67 8.46 -9.16
C GLU A 8 10.31 7.13 -9.64
N GLN A 9 10.14 6.03 -8.91
CA GLN A 9 10.68 4.72 -9.28
C GLN A 9 9.64 3.79 -9.92
N ILE A 10 8.37 4.20 -9.99
CA ILE A 10 7.31 3.41 -10.63
C ILE A 10 7.19 3.86 -12.09
N ASP A 11 7.54 2.95 -13.00
CA ASP A 11 7.58 3.17 -14.45
C ASP A 11 6.91 2.02 -15.23
N ASP A 12 6.93 2.10 -16.56
CA ASP A 12 6.32 1.13 -17.49
C ASP A 12 7.01 -0.26 -17.47
N ARG A 13 8.14 -0.39 -16.80
CA ARG A 13 8.83 -1.67 -16.57
C ARG A 13 8.48 -2.29 -15.22
N THR A 14 7.74 -1.56 -14.38
CA THR A 14 7.36 -2.01 -13.05
C THR A 14 6.19 -2.99 -13.15
N SER A 15 6.42 -4.26 -12.83
CA SER A 15 5.35 -5.27 -12.83
C SER A 15 4.52 -5.25 -11.54
N VAL A 16 5.14 -5.00 -10.39
CA VAL A 16 4.53 -5.10 -9.07
C VAL A 16 5.12 -4.06 -8.12
N VAL A 17 4.27 -3.45 -7.31
CA VAL A 17 4.63 -2.62 -6.16
C VAL A 17 4.02 -3.24 -4.90
N LEU A 18 4.86 -3.51 -3.90
CA LEU A 18 4.44 -4.07 -2.61
C LEU A 18 4.99 -3.21 -1.47
N LEU A 19 4.12 -2.72 -0.60
CA LEU A 19 4.51 -2.01 0.63
C LEU A 19 3.50 -2.18 1.76
N SER A 20 3.97 -1.98 2.99
CA SER A 20 3.08 -1.90 4.14
C SER A 20 2.31 -0.58 4.15
N SER A 21 1.04 -0.61 4.55
CA SER A 21 0.19 0.60 4.68
C SER A 21 0.74 1.62 5.68
N ALA A 22 1.44 1.11 6.70
CA ALA A 22 2.16 1.88 7.69
C ALA A 22 3.44 1.14 8.07
N HIS A 23 4.54 1.87 8.15
CA HIS A 23 5.84 1.31 8.48
C HIS A 23 5.87 0.88 9.96
N TRP A 24 6.20 -0.39 10.21
CA TRP A 24 6.05 -1.02 11.53
C TRP A 24 6.85 -0.36 12.66
N MET A 25 8.04 0.16 12.36
CA MET A 25 8.96 0.67 13.39
C MET A 25 8.59 2.08 13.88
N ASN A 26 8.05 2.93 13.01
CA ASN A 26 7.89 4.37 13.29
C ASN A 26 6.50 4.90 12.93
N GLY A 27 5.58 4.04 12.49
CA GLY A 27 4.21 4.41 12.14
C GLY A 27 4.08 5.30 10.90
N LEU A 28 5.14 5.48 10.10
CA LEU A 28 5.10 6.30 8.89
C LEU A 28 4.01 5.75 7.95
N ARG A 29 3.10 6.63 7.53
CA ARG A 29 2.06 6.31 6.55
C ARG A 29 2.49 6.74 5.16
N PHE A 30 2.37 5.82 4.21
CA PHE A 30 2.60 6.11 2.80
C PHE A 30 1.31 6.66 2.17
N ASP A 31 1.48 7.47 1.12
CA ASP A 31 0.35 7.95 0.32
C ASP A 31 -0.09 6.84 -0.64
N LEU A 32 -0.83 5.87 -0.11
CA LEU A 32 -1.30 4.71 -0.88
C LEU A 32 -2.17 5.12 -2.06
N LYS A 33 -2.87 6.26 -1.97
CA LYS A 33 -3.73 6.75 -3.05
C LYS A 33 -2.88 7.20 -4.25
N ALA A 34 -1.88 8.04 -4.00
CA ALA A 34 -0.97 8.47 -5.06
C ALA A 34 -0.18 7.28 -5.65
N ILE A 35 0.28 6.36 -4.81
CA ILE A 35 1.02 5.17 -5.25
C ILE A 35 0.14 4.24 -6.08
N GLY A 36 -1.09 3.96 -5.64
CA GLY A 36 -2.03 3.10 -6.36
C GLY A 36 -2.45 3.69 -7.70
N GLN A 37 -2.69 5.00 -7.75
CA GLN A 37 -2.91 5.74 -8.99
C GLN A 37 -1.72 5.58 -9.95
N ARG A 38 -0.50 5.76 -9.45
CA ARG A 38 0.71 5.60 -10.26
C ARG A 38 0.90 4.17 -10.77
N CYS A 39 0.62 3.16 -9.95
CA CYS A 39 0.67 1.76 -10.37
C CYS A 39 -0.33 1.50 -11.50
N ARG A 40 -1.56 2.01 -11.37
CA ARG A 40 -2.61 1.89 -12.39
C ARG A 40 -2.21 2.53 -13.72
N GLU A 41 -1.58 3.70 -13.68
CA GLU A 41 -1.11 4.42 -14.88
C GLU A 41 -0.09 3.62 -15.70
N VAL A 42 0.80 2.89 -15.02
CA VAL A 42 1.86 2.11 -15.68
C VAL A 42 1.50 0.63 -15.88
N GLY A 43 0.32 0.20 -15.40
CA GLY A 43 -0.12 -1.20 -15.47
C GLY A 43 0.52 -2.13 -14.43
N ALA A 44 1.18 -1.59 -13.40
CA ALA A 44 1.77 -2.35 -12.31
C ALA A 44 0.69 -2.88 -11.35
N LYS A 45 0.90 -4.07 -10.79
CA LYS A 45 0.07 -4.59 -9.70
C LYS A 45 0.41 -3.93 -8.37
N PHE A 46 -0.61 -3.46 -7.65
CA PHE A 46 -0.42 -2.80 -6.37
C PHE A 46 -0.89 -3.67 -5.21
N LEU A 47 0.07 -4.16 -4.41
CA LEU A 47 -0.18 -5.01 -3.26
C LEU A 47 0.15 -4.25 -1.98
N VAL A 48 -0.68 -4.41 -0.95
CA VAL A 48 -0.50 -3.73 0.34
C VAL A 48 -0.47 -4.72 1.48
N ASP A 49 0.56 -4.62 2.33
CA ASP A 49 0.57 -5.23 3.65
C ASP A 49 -0.13 -4.31 4.66
N GLY A 50 -1.37 -4.65 4.98
CA GLY A 50 -2.24 -3.98 5.91
C GLY A 50 -2.06 -4.40 7.37
N THR A 51 -1.02 -5.17 7.72
CA THR A 51 -0.82 -5.73 9.08
C THR A 51 -0.90 -4.70 10.21
N GLN A 52 -0.53 -3.44 9.97
CA GLN A 52 -0.55 -2.36 10.97
C GLN A 52 -1.76 -1.42 10.85
N SER A 53 -2.71 -1.70 9.97
CA SER A 53 -3.83 -0.79 9.65
C SER A 53 -5.19 -1.50 9.57
N VAL A 54 -5.25 -2.70 9.00
CA VAL A 54 -6.49 -3.48 8.85
C VAL A 54 -7.06 -3.79 10.23
N GLY A 55 -8.30 -3.37 10.49
CA GLY A 55 -8.98 -3.51 11.77
C GLY A 55 -8.92 -2.25 12.66
N VAL A 56 -8.07 -1.27 12.35
CA VAL A 56 -7.91 -0.03 13.13
C VAL A 56 -7.96 1.26 12.31
N LEU A 57 -7.71 1.20 10.99
CA LEU A 57 -7.81 2.32 10.07
C LEU A 57 -8.75 1.97 8.90
N PRO A 58 -9.47 2.96 8.33
CA PRO A 58 -10.27 2.75 7.14
C PRO A 58 -9.36 2.44 5.95
N ILE A 59 -9.72 1.40 5.19
CA ILE A 59 -9.04 0.99 3.96
C ILE A 59 -10.12 0.66 2.95
N ASP A 60 -10.15 1.43 1.86
CA ASP A 60 -10.97 1.16 0.69
C ASP A 60 -10.05 0.67 -0.43
N VAL A 61 -10.10 -0.62 -0.73
CA VAL A 61 -9.23 -1.23 -1.74
C VAL A 61 -9.54 -0.73 -3.16
N GLN A 62 -10.77 -0.27 -3.43
CA GLN A 62 -11.17 0.22 -4.75
C GLN A 62 -10.68 1.65 -4.95
N ASP A 63 -10.88 2.54 -3.97
CA ASP A 63 -10.40 3.93 -4.02
C ASP A 63 -8.87 4.01 -4.05
N LEU A 64 -8.20 3.06 -3.38
CA LEU A 64 -6.73 3.00 -3.33
C LEU A 64 -6.11 2.18 -4.47
N HIS A 65 -6.92 1.57 -5.34
CA HIS A 65 -6.47 0.72 -6.45
C HIS A 65 -5.56 -0.45 -6.01
N ILE A 66 -5.87 -1.07 -4.87
CA ILE A 66 -5.13 -2.20 -4.32
C ILE A 66 -5.62 -3.49 -4.99
N ASP A 67 -4.75 -4.16 -5.74
CA ASP A 67 -5.04 -5.47 -6.36
C ASP A 67 -5.08 -6.61 -5.33
N ALA A 68 -4.26 -6.56 -4.28
CA ALA A 68 -4.35 -7.50 -3.16
C ALA A 68 -3.95 -6.87 -1.82
N LEU A 69 -4.73 -7.16 -0.78
CA LEU A 69 -4.49 -6.73 0.59
C LEU A 69 -4.15 -7.95 1.47
N ILE A 70 -2.99 -7.91 2.12
CA ILE A 70 -2.49 -8.96 3.00
C ILE A 70 -2.43 -8.42 4.42
N CYS A 71 -2.81 -9.19 5.44
CA CYS A 71 -2.63 -8.78 6.84
C CYS A 71 -2.52 -9.98 7.79
N ALA A 72 -1.88 -9.76 8.94
CA ALA A 72 -1.92 -10.69 10.05
C ALA A 72 -3.15 -10.46 10.93
N THR A 73 -3.94 -11.51 11.17
CA THR A 73 -5.21 -11.43 11.90
C THR A 73 -5.04 -11.27 13.42
N TYR A 74 -3.95 -11.82 13.97
CA TYR A 74 -3.64 -11.75 15.41
C TYR A 74 -3.28 -10.34 15.93
N LYS A 75 -3.34 -9.31 15.08
CA LYS A 75 -3.12 -7.90 15.47
C LYS A 75 -4.45 -7.17 15.63
N TRP A 76 -4.71 -6.18 14.80
CA TRP A 76 -5.84 -5.27 14.93
C TRP A 76 -7.18 -5.87 14.53
N LEU A 77 -7.18 -7.08 13.95
CA LEU A 77 -8.39 -7.89 13.73
C LEU A 77 -8.77 -8.75 14.95
N LEU A 78 -7.88 -8.86 15.96
CA LEU A 78 -8.12 -9.56 17.22
C LEU A 78 -8.41 -11.07 17.09
N GLY A 79 -7.95 -11.75 16.02
CA GLY A 79 -8.13 -13.20 15.84
C GLY A 79 -7.84 -13.68 14.42
#